data_AF-A0A7S0XP49-F1
#
_entry.id   AF-A0A7S0XP49-F1
#
_cell.length_a   1.000
_cell.length_b   1.000
_cell.length_c   1.000
_cell.angle_alpha   90.00
_cell.angle_beta   90.00
_cell.angle_gamma   90.00
#
_symmetry.space_group_name_H-M   'P 1'
#
loop_
_entity.id
_entity.type
_entity.pdbx_description
1 polymer ?
#
loop_
_entity_poly.entity_id
_entity_poly.type
_entity_poly.pdbx_seq_one_letter_code
_entity_poly.pdbx_strand_id
1 'polypeptide(L)'
;FSPMMHGVVSRGGIEILEHLRGRMHSEWVADLEGGTTTGMDTTERLHHACQLRLLKQAPYMSSWPQALALQALPQNASSSIAHLAVLSDRAWLFAGDTSTDASWYSKRLMLGGVYVATEVYMLTDYSVDFEDTWDFMKRQLRDM
;
A
#
# COMPACT_ATOMS: atom_id res chain seq x y z
N PHE A 1 -21.15 -20.95 23.89
CA PHE A 1 -20.77 -20.72 22.49
C PHE A 1 -22.04 -20.63 21.67
N SER A 2 -22.51 -19.42 21.34
CA SER A 2 -23.79 -19.23 20.64
C SER A 2 -23.55 -19.21 19.12
N PRO A 3 -24.32 -19.94 18.29
CA PRO A 3 -24.02 -20.15 16.85
C PRO A 3 -24.44 -18.99 15.93
N MET A 4 -24.65 -17.77 16.42
CA MET A 4 -25.39 -16.71 15.71
C MET A 4 -24.53 -15.61 15.02
N MET A 5 -23.21 -15.75 14.91
CA MET A 5 -22.36 -14.69 14.32
C MET A 5 -22.11 -14.80 12.80
N HIS A 6 -22.71 -15.75 12.08
CA HIS A 6 -22.52 -15.86 10.61
C HIS A 6 -23.41 -14.94 9.76
N GLY A 7 -24.17 -14.02 10.37
CA GLY A 7 -25.03 -13.07 9.65
C GLY A 7 -24.45 -11.66 9.43
N VAL A 8 -23.29 -11.33 10.00
CA VAL A 8 -22.74 -9.96 9.93
C VAL A 8 -21.96 -9.70 8.63
N VAL A 9 -21.50 -10.76 7.96
CA VAL A 9 -20.71 -10.65 6.73
C VAL A 9 -21.62 -10.98 5.54
N SER A 10 -22.27 -9.96 4.99
CA SER A 10 -23.30 -10.11 3.95
C SER A 10 -22.68 -10.37 2.57
N ARG A 11 -21.40 -9.97 2.37
CA ARG A 11 -20.65 -10.13 1.11
C ARG A 11 -19.37 -10.99 1.21
N GLY A 12 -19.18 -11.76 2.28
CA GLY A 12 -18.03 -12.65 2.44
C GLY A 12 -16.69 -11.96 2.74
N GLY A 13 -15.56 -12.60 2.39
CA GLY A 13 -14.20 -12.16 2.71
C GLY A 13 -13.78 -10.76 2.20
N ILE A 14 -14.54 -10.15 1.30
CA ILE A 14 -14.28 -8.79 0.81
C ILE A 14 -14.58 -7.71 1.87
N GLU A 15 -15.63 -7.86 2.68
CA GLU A 15 -15.96 -6.89 3.75
C GLU A 15 -14.87 -6.89 4.82
N ILE A 16 -14.33 -8.06 5.15
CA ILE A 16 -13.19 -8.20 6.06
C ILE A 16 -11.97 -7.49 5.48
N LEU A 17 -11.71 -7.68 4.18
CA LEU A 17 -10.60 -7.03 3.50
C LEU A 17 -10.75 -5.51 3.45
N GLU A 18 -11.95 -5.00 3.17
CA GLU A 18 -12.23 -3.55 3.17
C GLU A 18 -12.03 -2.94 4.57
N HIS A 19 -12.55 -3.59 5.61
CA HIS A 19 -12.36 -3.14 6.98
C HIS A 19 -10.88 -3.17 7.40
N LEU A 20 -10.17 -4.27 7.12
CA LEU A 20 -8.74 -4.40 7.40
C LEU A 20 -7.93 -3.32 6.66
N ARG A 21 -8.26 -3.09 5.38
CA ARG A 21 -7.62 -2.06 4.55
C ARG A 21 -7.81 -0.66 5.12
N GLY A 22 -9.03 -0.32 5.53
CA GLY A 22 -9.33 0.97 6.17
C GLY A 22 -8.53 1.18 7.45
N ARG A 23 -8.42 0.14 8.28
CA ARG A 23 -7.60 0.17 9.51
C ARG A 23 -6.12 0.38 9.19
N MET A 24 -5.55 -0.45 8.32
CA MET A 24 -4.13 -0.32 7.91
C MET A 24 -3.83 1.05 7.32
N HIS A 25 -4.76 1.61 6.52
CA HIS A 25 -4.61 2.95 5.96
C HIS A 25 -4.61 4.02 7.06
N SER A 26 -5.53 3.96 8.01
CA SER A 26 -5.59 4.93 9.12
C SER A 26 -4.32 4.88 9.99
N GLU A 27 -3.84 3.68 10.32
CA GLU A 27 -2.60 3.50 11.08
C GLU A 27 -1.39 4.03 10.32
N TRP A 28 -1.30 3.71 9.02
CA TRP A 28 -0.24 4.21 8.17
C TRP A 28 -0.24 5.74 8.07
N VAL A 29 -1.42 6.36 7.95
CA VAL A 29 -1.54 7.83 7.95
C VAL A 29 -1.05 8.43 9.27
N ALA A 30 -1.39 7.82 10.41
CA ALA A 30 -0.90 8.27 11.71
C ALA A 30 0.63 8.14 11.84
N ASP A 31 1.21 7.05 11.31
CA ASP A 31 2.67 6.85 11.30
C ASP A 31 3.37 7.92 10.45
N LEU A 32 2.79 8.30 9.29
CA LEU A 32 3.32 9.37 8.45
C LEU A 32 3.23 10.74 9.12
N GLU A 33 2.16 11.04 9.84
CA GLU A 33 2.00 12.31 10.55
C GLU A 33 2.92 12.43 11.77
N GLY A 34 3.23 11.32 12.43
CA GLY A 34 4.18 11.26 13.54
C GLY A 34 5.65 11.20 13.11
N GLY A 35 5.93 10.88 11.85
CA GLY A 35 7.28 10.76 11.31
C GLY A 35 7.91 12.11 10.95
N THR A 36 9.24 12.23 11.10
CA THR A 36 10.01 13.37 10.56
C THR A 36 10.68 12.99 9.25
N THR A 37 10.67 13.91 8.29
CA THR A 37 11.34 13.78 6.99
C THR A 37 12.64 14.59 6.90
N THR A 38 13.13 15.08 8.05
CA THR A 38 14.32 15.95 8.10
C THR A 38 15.55 15.19 7.64
N GLY A 39 16.24 15.73 6.64
CA GLY A 39 17.45 15.13 6.06
C GLY A 39 17.20 14.06 4.99
N MET A 40 15.94 13.67 4.73
CA MET A 40 15.59 12.73 3.67
C MET A 40 15.30 13.47 2.36
N ASP A 41 15.80 12.95 1.25
CA ASP A 41 15.40 13.39 -0.08
C ASP A 41 13.98 12.89 -0.44
N THR A 42 13.43 13.36 -1.56
CA THR A 42 12.08 12.99 -2.00
C THR A 42 11.92 11.48 -2.22
N THR A 43 12.93 10.82 -2.79
CA THR A 43 12.91 9.39 -3.10
C THR A 43 12.97 8.56 -1.83
N GLU A 44 13.80 8.95 -0.87
CA GLU A 44 13.90 8.35 0.45
C GLU A 44 12.58 8.48 1.23
N ARG A 45 11.91 9.63 1.15
CA ARG A 45 10.58 9.82 1.77
C ARG A 45 9.53 8.92 1.13
N LEU A 46 9.52 8.80 -0.19
CA LEU A 46 8.61 7.90 -0.91
C LEU A 46 8.87 6.44 -0.55
N HIS A 47 10.14 6.03 -0.54
CA HIS A 47 10.54 4.69 -0.12
C HIS A 47 10.05 4.41 1.29
N HIS A 48 10.30 5.33 2.23
CA HIS A 48 9.88 5.19 3.62
C HIS A 48 8.36 5.07 3.75
N ALA A 49 7.60 5.93 3.07
CA ALA A 49 6.15 5.88 3.10
C ALA A 49 5.59 4.55 2.56
N CYS A 50 6.11 4.07 1.43
CA CYS A 50 5.70 2.79 0.84
C CYS A 50 6.12 1.60 1.72
N GLN A 51 7.33 1.61 2.26
CA GLN A 51 7.84 0.57 3.16
C GLN A 51 6.97 0.44 4.42
N LEU A 52 6.67 1.56 5.11
CA LEU A 52 5.78 1.56 6.26
C LEU A 52 4.42 0.94 5.92
N ARG A 53 3.87 1.25 4.74
CA ARG A 53 2.59 0.72 4.30
C ARG A 53 2.63 -0.77 4.02
N LEU A 54 3.67 -1.27 3.35
CA LEU A 54 3.85 -2.70 3.07
C LEU A 54 4.09 -3.51 4.34
N LEU A 55 4.83 -2.97 5.31
CA LEU A 55 5.05 -3.61 6.61
C LEU A 55 3.75 -3.86 7.39
N LYS A 56 2.70 -3.05 7.21
CA LYS A 56 1.36 -3.34 7.78
C LYS A 56 0.73 -4.62 7.23
N GLN A 57 1.17 -5.08 6.05
CA GLN A 57 0.69 -6.30 5.41
C GLN A 57 1.50 -7.53 5.83
N ALA A 58 2.71 -7.35 6.34
CA ALA A 58 3.60 -8.43 6.76
C ALA A 58 2.92 -9.47 7.69
N PRO A 59 2.08 -9.08 8.68
CA PRO A 59 1.37 -10.04 9.53
C PRO A 59 0.38 -10.95 8.79
N TYR A 60 -0.02 -10.58 7.56
CA TYR A 60 -1.06 -11.25 6.78
C TYR A 60 -0.53 -11.94 5.52
N MET A 61 0.80 -12.02 5.33
CA MET A 61 1.44 -12.49 4.09
C MET A 61 0.97 -13.87 3.61
N SER A 62 0.66 -14.79 4.53
CA SER A 62 0.13 -16.12 4.19
C SER A 62 -1.24 -16.10 3.50
N SER A 63 -2.01 -15.03 3.72
CA SER A 63 -3.36 -14.82 3.19
C SER A 63 -3.46 -13.64 2.20
N TRP A 64 -2.36 -12.90 2.02
CA TRP A 64 -2.30 -11.70 1.19
C TRP A 64 -2.47 -12.00 -0.32
N PRO A 65 -1.93 -13.11 -0.88
CA PRO A 65 -2.19 -13.47 -2.28
C PRO A 65 -3.68 -13.60 -2.60
N GLN A 66 -4.46 -14.19 -1.68
CA GLN A 66 -5.91 -14.34 -1.82
C GLN A 66 -6.62 -12.98 -1.74
N ALA A 67 -6.16 -12.10 -0.83
CA ALA A 67 -6.67 -10.73 -0.74
C ALA A 67 -6.40 -9.92 -2.02
N LEU A 68 -5.21 -10.07 -2.63
CA LEU A 68 -4.88 -9.44 -3.91
C LEU A 68 -5.74 -9.99 -5.05
N ALA A 69 -5.95 -11.31 -5.11
CA ALA A 69 -6.84 -11.93 -6.09
C ALA A 69 -8.27 -11.36 -5.99
N LEU A 70 -8.80 -11.18 -4.77
CA LEU A 70 -10.11 -10.57 -4.55
C LEU A 70 -10.16 -9.10 -5.00
N GLN A 71 -9.08 -8.34 -4.81
CA GLN A 71 -8.97 -6.94 -5.25
C GLN A 71 -8.91 -6.81 -6.77
N ALA A 72 -8.28 -7.77 -7.44
CA ALA A 72 -8.16 -7.82 -8.89
C ALA A 72 -9.45 -8.20 -9.62
N LEU A 73 -10.47 -8.72 -8.90
CA LEU A 73 -11.76 -9.04 -9.51
C LEU A 73 -12.42 -7.77 -10.08
N PRO A 74 -13.03 -7.82 -11.30
CA PRO A 74 -13.60 -6.65 -11.96
C PRO A 74 -14.58 -5.84 -11.11
N GLN A 75 -15.39 -6.52 -10.30
CA GLN A 75 -16.35 -5.88 -9.38
C GLN A 75 -15.68 -5.05 -8.25
N ASN A 76 -14.42 -5.34 -7.91
CA ASN A 76 -13.65 -4.70 -6.84
C ASN A 76 -12.51 -3.82 -7.39
N ALA A 77 -12.18 -3.95 -8.67
CA ALA A 77 -11.04 -3.29 -9.29
C ALA A 77 -11.13 -1.76 -9.21
N SER A 78 -12.30 -1.18 -9.45
CA SER A 78 -12.51 0.27 -9.36
C SER A 78 -12.22 0.82 -7.97
N SER A 79 -12.75 0.17 -6.93
CA SER A 79 -12.49 0.53 -5.52
C SER A 79 -11.02 0.35 -5.15
N SER A 80 -10.39 -0.73 -5.61
CA SER A 80 -8.97 -1.01 -5.34
C SER A 80 -8.04 0.00 -6.01
N ILE A 81 -8.32 0.39 -7.26
CA ILE A 81 -7.59 1.44 -7.99
C ILE A 81 -7.77 2.80 -7.30
N ALA A 82 -8.99 3.15 -6.90
CA ALA A 82 -9.25 4.40 -6.17
C ALA A 82 -8.45 4.45 -4.86
N HIS A 83 -8.39 3.34 -4.13
CA HIS A 83 -7.58 3.25 -2.92
C HIS A 83 -6.08 3.37 -3.19
N LEU A 84 -5.56 2.76 -4.27
CA LEU A 84 -4.16 2.92 -4.69
C LEU A 84 -3.84 4.37 -5.06
N ALA A 85 -4.76 5.07 -5.71
CA ALA A 85 -4.60 6.49 -6.03
C ALA A 85 -4.52 7.35 -4.76
N VAL A 86 -5.37 7.10 -3.76
CA VAL A 86 -5.33 7.79 -2.45
C VAL A 86 -4.02 7.51 -1.71
N LEU A 87 -3.55 6.26 -1.72
CA LEU A 87 -2.27 5.88 -1.13
C LEU A 87 -1.11 6.63 -1.81
N SER A 88 -1.09 6.63 -3.14
CA SER A 88 -0.06 7.32 -3.91
C SER A 88 -0.06 8.83 -3.65
N ASP A 89 -1.25 9.44 -3.59
CA ASP A 89 -1.43 10.86 -3.26
C ASP A 89 -0.88 11.19 -1.88
N ARG A 90 -1.22 10.40 -0.86
CA ARG A 90 -0.77 10.62 0.51
C ARG A 90 0.75 10.44 0.67
N ALA A 91 1.34 9.49 -0.03
CA ALA A 91 2.79 9.29 -0.05
C ALA A 91 3.52 10.48 -0.69
N TRP A 92 3.01 11.01 -1.82
CA TRP A 92 3.56 12.21 -2.44
C TRP A 92 3.42 13.45 -1.56
N LEU A 93 2.28 13.60 -0.88
CA LEU A 93 2.07 14.66 0.09
C LEU A 93 3.07 14.59 1.25
N PHE A 94 3.31 13.39 1.79
CA PHE A 94 4.33 13.15 2.81
C PHE A 94 5.76 13.46 2.31
N ALA A 95 6.05 13.16 1.04
CA ALA A 95 7.33 13.50 0.43
C ALA A 95 7.55 15.02 0.26
N GLY A 96 6.49 15.83 0.38
CA GLY A 96 6.52 17.28 0.25
C GLY A 96 6.30 17.77 -1.18
N ASP A 97 5.71 16.95 -2.05
CA ASP A 97 5.38 17.37 -3.41
C ASP A 97 4.24 18.41 -3.42
N THR A 98 4.52 19.58 -3.98
CA THR A 98 3.53 20.65 -4.18
C THR A 98 3.09 20.77 -5.64
N SER A 99 3.34 19.73 -6.46
CA SER A 99 3.07 19.79 -7.90
C SER A 99 1.57 19.75 -8.17
N THR A 100 1.03 20.80 -8.78
CA THR A 100 -0.40 20.89 -9.20
C THR A 100 -0.59 20.70 -10.71
N ASP A 101 0.49 20.45 -11.46
CA ASP A 101 0.48 20.43 -12.92
C ASP A 101 0.15 19.04 -13.51
N ALA A 102 0.15 18.92 -14.84
CA ALA A 102 -0.07 17.66 -15.56
C ALA A 102 0.83 16.50 -15.10
N SER A 103 1.96 16.79 -14.45
CA SER A 103 2.84 15.81 -13.80
C SER A 103 2.20 15.08 -12.61
N TRP A 104 1.12 15.63 -12.03
CA TRP A 104 0.37 15.07 -10.90
C TRP A 104 -0.15 13.66 -11.17
N TYR A 105 -0.74 13.44 -12.37
CA TYR A 105 -1.30 12.15 -12.77
C TYR A 105 -0.19 11.13 -13.03
N SER A 106 0.86 11.53 -13.77
CA SER A 106 1.98 10.64 -14.09
C SER A 106 2.71 10.20 -12.82
N LYS A 107 3.00 11.12 -11.90
CA LYS A 107 3.66 10.82 -10.61
C LYS A 107 2.88 9.78 -9.79
N ARG A 108 1.55 9.92 -9.71
CA ARG A 108 0.69 8.99 -8.96
C ARG A 108 0.55 7.65 -9.65
N LEU A 109 0.46 7.63 -10.98
CA LEU A 109 0.42 6.39 -11.76
C LEU A 109 1.73 5.61 -11.58
N MET A 110 2.87 6.26 -11.73
CA MET A 110 4.18 5.62 -11.60
C MET A 110 4.41 5.11 -10.18
N LEU A 111 4.17 5.92 -9.15
CA LEU A 111 4.30 5.49 -7.76
C LEU A 111 3.35 4.33 -7.42
N GLY A 112 2.09 4.38 -7.90
CA GLY A 112 1.14 3.29 -7.74
C GLY A 112 1.63 1.99 -8.40
N GLY A 113 2.25 2.09 -9.58
CA GLY A 113 2.88 0.98 -10.27
C GLY A 113 4.05 0.38 -9.48
N VAL A 114 4.96 1.22 -8.98
CA VAL A 114 6.07 0.80 -8.12
C VAL A 114 5.58 0.12 -6.86
N TYR A 115 4.55 0.68 -6.21
CA TYR A 115 3.94 0.09 -5.01
C TYR A 115 3.39 -1.30 -5.29
N VAL A 116 2.56 -1.46 -6.33
CA VAL A 116 1.95 -2.76 -6.69
C VAL A 116 3.00 -3.78 -7.10
N ALA A 117 4.00 -3.37 -7.90
CA ALA A 117 5.10 -4.24 -8.28
C ALA A 117 5.89 -4.74 -7.06
N THR A 118 6.14 -3.85 -6.10
CA THR A 118 6.84 -4.21 -4.86
C THR A 118 5.98 -5.08 -3.96
N GLU A 119 4.68 -4.81 -3.86
CA GLU A 119 3.73 -5.64 -3.11
C GLU A 119 3.70 -7.08 -3.62
N VAL A 120 3.70 -7.26 -4.94
CA VAL A 120 3.76 -8.59 -5.58
C VAL A 120 5.13 -9.24 -5.36
N TYR A 121 6.23 -8.48 -5.46
CA TYR A 121 7.58 -8.99 -5.20
C TYR A 121 7.72 -9.52 -3.77
N MET A 122 7.20 -8.76 -2.79
CA MET A 122 7.22 -9.09 -1.36
C MET A 122 6.56 -10.44 -1.05
N LEU A 123 5.57 -10.88 -1.82
CA LEU A 123 4.93 -12.20 -1.65
C LEU A 123 5.90 -13.37 -1.87
N THR A 124 6.97 -13.14 -2.62
CA THR A 124 7.95 -14.16 -3.02
C THR A 124 9.31 -13.98 -2.35
N ASP A 125 9.43 -12.98 -1.48
CA ASP A 125 10.65 -12.65 -0.76
C ASP A 125 10.76 -13.45 0.55
N TYR A 126 11.84 -14.20 0.67
CA TYR A 126 12.18 -15.02 1.85
C TYR A 126 13.45 -14.51 2.55
N SER A 127 13.98 -13.35 2.14
CA SER A 127 15.11 -12.70 2.79
C SER A 127 14.75 -12.22 4.20
N VAL A 128 15.76 -11.99 5.04
CA VAL A 128 15.56 -11.49 6.40
C VAL A 128 14.98 -10.09 6.32
N ASP A 129 13.89 -9.84 7.06
CA ASP A 129 13.18 -8.56 7.13
C ASP A 129 12.81 -7.94 5.76
N PHE A 130 12.66 -8.77 4.71
CA PHE A 130 12.35 -8.36 3.34
C PHE A 130 13.41 -7.46 2.68
N GLU A 131 14.69 -7.65 2.99
CA GLU A 131 15.80 -6.87 2.44
C GLU A 131 15.76 -6.78 0.89
N ASP A 132 15.50 -7.91 0.22
CA ASP A 132 15.43 -7.98 -1.25
C ASP A 132 14.27 -7.12 -1.81
N THR A 133 13.14 -7.09 -1.11
CA THR A 133 11.98 -6.23 -1.45
C THR A 133 12.33 -4.74 -1.36
N TRP A 134 13.04 -4.33 -0.31
CA TRP A 134 13.43 -2.92 -0.14
C TRP A 134 14.46 -2.50 -1.18
N ASP A 135 15.40 -3.38 -1.51
CA ASP A 135 16.35 -3.18 -2.59
C ASP A 135 15.66 -3.08 -3.96
N PHE A 136 14.65 -3.91 -4.21
CA PHE A 136 13.81 -3.82 -5.40
C PHE A 136 13.09 -2.46 -5.46
N MET A 137 12.44 -2.04 -4.37
CA MET A 137 11.72 -0.77 -4.31
C MET A 137 12.65 0.42 -4.57
N LYS A 138 13.83 0.47 -3.93
CA LYS A 138 14.82 1.55 -4.14
C LYS A 138 15.22 1.68 -5.59
N ARG A 139 15.42 0.57 -6.31
CA ARG A 139 15.73 0.59 -7.75
C ARG A 139 14.58 1.16 -8.56
N GLN A 140 13.36 0.68 -8.31
CA GLN A 140 12.16 1.14 -9.02
C GLN A 140 11.89 2.63 -8.82
N LEU A 141 12.05 3.15 -7.60
CA LEU A 141 11.84 4.57 -7.31
C LEU A 141 12.90 5.47 -7.93
N ARG A 142 14.15 4.98 -8.09
CA ARG A 142 15.23 5.73 -8.76
C ARG A 142 15.01 5.82 -10.27
N ASP A 143 14.38 4.81 -10.86
CA ASP A 143 14.18 4.70 -12.30
C ASP A 143 12.88 5.41 -12.79
N MET A 144 12.14 6.04 -11.85
CA MET A 144 10.93 6.85 -12.08
C MET A 144 11.27 8.30 -12.43
#